data_AF-A0A521PIF9-F1
#
_entry.id   AF-A0A521PIF9-F1
#
_cell.length_a   1.000
_cell.length_b   1.000
_cell.length_c   1.000
_cell.angle_alpha   90.00
_cell.angle_beta   90.00
_cell.angle_gamma   90.00
#
_symmetry.space_group_name_H-M   'P 1'
#
loop_
_entity.id
_entity.type
_entity.pdbx_description
1 polymer ?
#
loop_
_entity_poly.entity_id
_entity_poly.type
_entity_poly.pdbx_seq_one_letter_code
_entity_poly.pdbx_strand_id
1 'polypeptide(L)'
;MGRSEDIDRKLDQFARADTVRERSAALKSLFTWNVPQAREPDPRLETGIRALLEAAASGEERLEAVAALGRVVRGVKAISPQLVQMLEDVLSNPLPPAAGWAEADERLFVARVIEAVRPTWAVSYSAEFLALDDGAPKARDAFTQVLVSQTGSIQQALVAILAEVRAVGDFERDSRQLRAILNGLRATMSLSVEVGPDAAVVLADLTVRLVRSADASDSRKLRIETAREVLSFLLLLLRGSLAASFRAESYDVLRLVRAWFAPARWPEELAPHLGPLLDRLSEAVETLALRATPDDGLFRVLETTLGRDEALRITRRILNDRPGIPEEVRGWLRSGPGGARQSPASSSENASEASLRKADPAIARAMLSVRALQAELATNTEEATLEGGSGAGMARFGRLAHEVIQSVRVVAATRGLRLHGGTGDIVEFDPSLHRLGATGTRTAKVRIVQPAVIRQVGEGPPVVVQPALVEPT
;
A
#
# COMPACT_ATOMS: atom_id res chain seq x y z
N MET A 1 -33.58 -43.69 -27.32
CA MET A 1 -34.57 -42.59 -27.43
C MET A 1 -34.40 -41.51 -26.36
N GLY A 2 -34.12 -41.82 -25.08
CA GLY A 2 -34.16 -40.80 -24.02
C GLY A 2 -33.20 -39.59 -24.09
N ARG A 3 -31.94 -39.73 -24.52
CA ARG A 3 -30.96 -38.61 -24.39
C ARG A 3 -31.22 -37.44 -25.35
N SER A 4 -31.71 -37.70 -26.57
CA SER A 4 -31.98 -36.62 -27.55
C SER A 4 -33.18 -35.78 -27.11
N GLU A 5 -34.26 -36.45 -26.69
CA GLU A 5 -35.47 -35.80 -26.17
C GLU A 5 -35.16 -34.97 -24.91
N ASP A 6 -34.28 -35.47 -24.03
CA ASP A 6 -33.82 -34.72 -22.86
C ASP A 6 -32.99 -33.47 -23.23
N ILE A 7 -32.15 -33.55 -24.25
CA ILE A 7 -31.39 -32.40 -24.77
C ILE A 7 -32.35 -31.35 -25.34
N ASP A 8 -33.29 -31.75 -26.20
CA ASP A 8 -34.28 -30.84 -26.79
C ASP A 8 -35.12 -30.16 -25.72
N ARG A 9 -35.60 -30.91 -24.73
CA ARG A 9 -36.35 -30.35 -23.60
C ARG A 9 -35.54 -29.32 -22.82
N LYS A 10 -34.24 -29.56 -22.62
CA LYS A 10 -33.36 -28.61 -21.92
C LYS A 10 -32.99 -27.40 -22.76
N LEU A 11 -32.85 -27.55 -24.07
CA LEU A 11 -32.68 -26.42 -24.99
C LEU A 11 -33.92 -25.52 -25.00
N ASP A 12 -35.11 -26.12 -25.05
CA ASP A 12 -36.37 -25.38 -24.97
C ASP A 12 -36.53 -24.69 -23.61
N GLN A 13 -36.22 -25.39 -22.51
CA GLN A 13 -36.22 -24.80 -21.17
C GLN A 13 -35.23 -23.63 -21.08
N PHE A 14 -34.01 -23.78 -21.59
CA PHE A 14 -33.01 -22.71 -21.58
C PHE A 14 -33.44 -21.49 -22.41
N ALA A 15 -34.11 -21.70 -23.54
CA ALA A 15 -34.57 -20.64 -24.42
C ALA A 15 -35.83 -19.92 -23.90
N ARG A 16 -36.74 -20.62 -23.22
CA ARG A 16 -38.09 -20.13 -22.93
C ARG A 16 -38.45 -19.99 -21.45
N ALA A 17 -37.62 -20.44 -20.52
CA ALA A 17 -37.94 -20.33 -19.09
C ALA A 17 -38.14 -18.88 -18.64
N ASP A 18 -39.04 -18.68 -17.67
CA ASP A 18 -39.46 -17.36 -17.21
C ASP A 18 -38.47 -16.74 -16.21
N THR A 19 -37.62 -17.57 -15.57
CA THR A 19 -36.67 -17.14 -14.55
C THR A 19 -35.22 -17.42 -14.95
N VAL A 20 -34.27 -16.59 -14.49
CA VAL A 20 -32.84 -16.82 -14.72
C VAL A 20 -32.40 -18.13 -14.07
N ARG A 21 -32.96 -18.46 -12.90
CA ARG A 21 -32.65 -19.69 -12.17
C ARG A 21 -32.95 -20.95 -12.99
N GLU A 22 -34.12 -21.02 -13.61
CA GLU A 22 -34.50 -22.15 -14.46
C GLU A 22 -33.62 -22.23 -15.71
N ARG A 23 -33.28 -21.10 -16.32
CA ARG A 23 -32.33 -21.03 -17.44
C ARG A 23 -30.95 -21.54 -17.03
N SER A 24 -30.43 -21.08 -15.89
CA SER A 24 -29.13 -21.49 -15.36
C SER A 24 -29.09 -23.00 -15.07
N ALA A 25 -30.15 -23.56 -14.48
CA ALA A 25 -30.28 -24.99 -14.24
C ALA A 25 -30.32 -25.82 -15.53
N ALA A 26 -31.04 -25.35 -16.55
CA ALA A 26 -31.08 -25.98 -17.86
C ALA A 26 -29.70 -25.93 -18.55
N LEU A 27 -29.05 -24.77 -18.53
CA LEU A 27 -27.71 -24.57 -19.08
C LEU A 27 -26.69 -25.50 -18.42
N LYS A 28 -26.74 -25.66 -17.10
CA LYS A 28 -25.85 -26.59 -16.36
C LYS A 28 -26.01 -28.03 -16.85
N SER A 29 -27.24 -28.47 -17.12
CA SER A 29 -27.52 -29.79 -17.70
C SER A 29 -26.95 -29.91 -19.11
N LEU A 30 -27.16 -28.90 -19.96
CA LEU A 30 -26.62 -28.88 -21.33
C LEU A 30 -25.09 -28.97 -21.38
N PHE A 31 -24.40 -28.32 -20.44
CA PHE A 31 -22.95 -28.42 -20.30
C PHE A 31 -22.48 -29.82 -19.89
N THR A 32 -23.24 -30.53 -19.06
CA THR A 32 -22.93 -31.92 -18.69
C THR A 32 -22.99 -32.86 -19.90
N TRP A 33 -23.75 -32.48 -20.92
CA TRP A 33 -23.87 -33.23 -22.17
C TRP A 33 -22.99 -32.71 -23.31
N ASN A 34 -22.17 -31.68 -23.06
CA ASN A 34 -21.34 -30.97 -24.05
C ASN A 34 -22.13 -30.40 -25.25
N VAL A 35 -23.44 -30.14 -25.08
CA VAL A 35 -24.30 -29.63 -26.15
C VAL A 35 -23.85 -28.25 -26.67
N PRO A 36 -23.47 -27.28 -25.81
CA PRO A 36 -23.02 -25.97 -26.29
C PRO A 36 -21.69 -25.99 -27.07
N GLN A 37 -20.99 -27.12 -27.10
CA GLN A 37 -19.73 -27.31 -27.83
C GLN A 37 -19.90 -28.01 -29.19
N ALA A 38 -21.14 -28.27 -29.60
CA ALA A 38 -21.45 -28.86 -30.90
C ALA A 38 -20.94 -27.97 -32.06
N ARG A 39 -20.64 -28.60 -33.21
CA ARG A 39 -20.13 -27.90 -34.40
C ARG A 39 -21.13 -26.92 -35.01
N GLU A 40 -22.42 -27.21 -34.88
CA GLU A 40 -23.51 -26.33 -35.32
C GLU A 40 -24.23 -25.80 -34.07
N PRO A 41 -24.25 -24.47 -33.85
CA PRO A 41 -24.92 -23.87 -32.71
C PRO A 41 -26.45 -23.94 -32.89
N ASP A 42 -27.15 -24.46 -31.88
CA ASP A 42 -28.62 -24.48 -31.87
C ASP A 42 -29.17 -23.05 -31.63
N PRO A 43 -30.09 -22.53 -32.45
CA PRO A 43 -30.67 -21.17 -32.29
C PRO A 43 -31.33 -20.91 -30.92
N ARG A 44 -31.76 -21.97 -30.23
CA ARG A 44 -32.30 -21.89 -28.87
C ARG A 44 -31.24 -21.46 -27.85
N LEU A 45 -29.97 -21.82 -28.08
CA LEU A 45 -28.86 -21.35 -27.24
C LEU A 45 -28.67 -19.84 -27.38
N GLU A 46 -28.68 -19.30 -28.59
CA GLU A 46 -28.56 -17.85 -28.81
C GLU A 46 -29.71 -17.08 -28.17
N THR A 47 -30.93 -17.62 -28.29
CA THR A 47 -32.13 -17.06 -27.64
C THR A 47 -31.97 -17.02 -26.13
N GLY A 48 -31.51 -18.11 -25.52
CA GLY A 48 -31.26 -18.18 -24.07
C GLY A 48 -30.14 -17.24 -23.62
N ILE A 49 -29.05 -17.11 -24.39
CA ILE A 49 -27.95 -16.17 -24.10
C ILE A 49 -28.44 -14.73 -24.14
N ARG A 50 -29.27 -14.35 -25.13
CA ARG A 50 -29.84 -13.00 -25.23
C ARG A 50 -30.71 -12.66 -24.02
N ALA A 51 -31.58 -13.58 -23.60
CA ALA A 51 -32.40 -13.39 -22.41
C ALA A 51 -31.56 -13.23 -21.13
N LEU A 52 -30.45 -13.98 -21.01
CA LEU A 52 -29.52 -13.80 -19.90
C LEU A 52 -28.80 -12.46 -19.94
N LEU A 53 -28.42 -11.96 -21.13
CA LEU A 53 -27.81 -10.62 -21.27
C LEU A 53 -28.77 -9.51 -20.85
N GLU A 54 -30.05 -9.61 -21.24
CA GLU A 54 -31.10 -8.69 -20.81
C GLU A 54 -31.27 -8.71 -19.29
N ALA A 55 -31.33 -9.90 -18.67
CA ALA A 55 -31.42 -10.03 -17.22
C ALA A 55 -30.17 -9.49 -16.50
N ALA A 56 -28.98 -9.67 -17.08
CA ALA A 56 -27.71 -9.17 -16.54
C ALA A 56 -27.58 -7.63 -16.62
N ALA A 57 -28.29 -6.97 -17.55
CA ALA A 57 -28.26 -5.52 -17.69
C ALA A 57 -29.02 -4.79 -16.58
N SER A 58 -30.21 -5.26 -16.19
CA SER A 58 -31.10 -4.50 -15.29
C SER A 58 -32.00 -5.32 -14.37
N GLY A 59 -31.81 -6.64 -14.25
CA GLY A 59 -32.67 -7.50 -13.42
C GLY A 59 -32.33 -7.49 -11.92
N GLU A 60 -33.21 -8.07 -11.10
CA GLU A 60 -32.87 -8.44 -9.71
C GLU A 60 -31.91 -9.64 -9.70
N GLU A 61 -32.01 -10.51 -10.71
CA GLU A 61 -31.21 -11.73 -10.87
C GLU A 61 -29.87 -11.50 -11.59
N ARG A 62 -29.33 -10.27 -11.57
CA ARG A 62 -28.09 -9.88 -12.32
C ARG A 62 -26.91 -10.80 -12.05
N LEU A 63 -26.65 -11.14 -10.78
CA LEU A 63 -25.54 -12.02 -10.42
C LEU A 63 -25.70 -13.44 -10.97
N GLU A 64 -26.90 -14.01 -10.89
CA GLU A 64 -27.19 -15.33 -11.46
C GLU A 64 -27.04 -15.32 -12.98
N ALA A 65 -27.52 -14.26 -13.63
CA ALA A 65 -27.44 -14.12 -15.07
C ALA A 65 -25.98 -14.03 -15.54
N VAL A 66 -25.16 -13.21 -14.86
CA VAL A 66 -23.73 -13.10 -15.15
C VAL A 66 -22.98 -14.42 -14.88
N ALA A 67 -23.30 -15.14 -13.80
CA ALA A 67 -22.70 -16.44 -13.54
C ALA A 67 -23.03 -17.47 -14.64
N ALA A 68 -24.29 -17.51 -15.08
CA ALA A 68 -24.72 -18.37 -16.19
C ALA A 68 -23.99 -18.01 -17.50
N LEU A 69 -23.86 -16.71 -17.82
CA LEU A 69 -23.08 -16.24 -18.96
C LEU A 69 -21.59 -16.58 -18.81
N GLY A 70 -21.02 -16.48 -17.61
CA GLY A 70 -19.65 -16.87 -17.31
C GLY A 70 -19.37 -18.35 -17.58
N ARG A 71 -20.37 -19.21 -17.38
CA ARG A 71 -20.28 -20.63 -17.77
C ARG A 71 -20.17 -20.77 -19.29
N VAL A 72 -20.92 -19.97 -20.06
CA VAL A 72 -20.81 -19.92 -21.52
C VAL A 72 -19.45 -19.40 -21.97
N VAL A 73 -18.99 -18.26 -21.43
CA VAL A 73 -17.68 -17.66 -21.72
C VAL A 73 -16.55 -18.66 -21.53
N ARG A 74 -16.58 -19.43 -20.44
CA ARG A 74 -15.57 -20.46 -20.14
C ARG A 74 -15.72 -21.72 -21.01
N GLY A 75 -16.95 -22.11 -21.31
CA GLY A 75 -17.27 -23.43 -21.86
C GLY A 75 -17.38 -23.49 -23.38
N VAL A 76 -17.61 -22.36 -24.06
CA VAL A 76 -17.87 -22.28 -25.51
C VAL A 76 -16.92 -21.29 -26.17
N LYS A 77 -15.74 -21.79 -26.61
CA LYS A 77 -14.68 -20.95 -27.20
C LYS A 77 -15.13 -20.16 -28.43
N ALA A 78 -16.05 -20.71 -29.23
CA ALA A 78 -16.51 -20.08 -30.47
C ALA A 78 -17.31 -18.79 -30.23
N ILE A 79 -18.13 -18.75 -29.18
CA ILE A 79 -19.03 -17.62 -28.86
C ILE A 79 -18.38 -16.66 -27.86
N SER A 80 -17.40 -17.12 -27.10
CA SER A 80 -16.75 -16.37 -26.02
C SER A 80 -16.31 -14.95 -26.42
N PRO A 81 -15.60 -14.70 -27.55
CA PRO A 81 -15.18 -13.33 -27.91
C PRO A 81 -16.35 -12.37 -28.12
N GLN A 82 -17.38 -12.81 -28.84
CA GLN A 82 -18.58 -12.01 -29.09
C GLN A 82 -19.35 -11.75 -27.79
N LEU A 83 -19.48 -12.77 -26.94
CA LEU A 83 -20.18 -12.63 -25.67
C LEU A 83 -19.43 -11.70 -24.70
N VAL A 84 -18.10 -11.75 -24.67
CA VAL A 84 -17.28 -10.81 -23.88
C VAL A 84 -17.52 -9.37 -24.33
N GLN A 85 -17.55 -9.12 -25.65
CA GLN A 85 -17.88 -7.79 -26.18
C GLN A 85 -19.28 -7.32 -25.76
N MET A 86 -20.29 -8.20 -25.79
CA MET A 86 -21.64 -7.84 -25.33
C MET A 86 -21.71 -7.61 -23.82
N LEU A 87 -20.86 -8.29 -23.04
CA LEU A 87 -20.78 -8.13 -21.59
C LEU A 87 -20.09 -6.82 -21.17
N GLU A 88 -19.30 -6.17 -22.04
CA GLU A 88 -18.69 -4.87 -21.74
C GLU A 88 -19.76 -3.82 -21.41
N ASP A 89 -20.81 -3.72 -22.22
CA ASP A 89 -21.92 -2.80 -21.99
C ASP A 89 -22.73 -3.14 -20.73
N VAL A 90 -22.99 -4.44 -20.53
CA VAL A 90 -23.73 -4.96 -19.36
C VAL A 90 -23.00 -4.65 -18.05
N LEU A 91 -21.67 -4.71 -18.07
CA LEU A 91 -20.80 -4.48 -16.92
C LEU A 91 -20.27 -3.05 -16.84
N SER A 92 -20.86 -2.11 -17.58
CA SER A 92 -20.63 -0.67 -17.39
C SER A 92 -20.97 -0.23 -15.96
N ASN A 93 -21.96 -0.87 -15.33
CA ASN A 93 -22.35 -0.66 -13.94
C ASN A 93 -21.89 -1.82 -13.05
N PRO A 94 -21.41 -1.55 -11.82
CA PRO A 94 -21.04 -2.58 -10.86
C PRO A 94 -22.13 -3.63 -10.64
N LEU A 95 -21.70 -4.87 -10.41
CA LEU A 95 -22.59 -5.95 -10.01
C LEU A 95 -22.98 -5.81 -8.53
N PRO A 96 -24.13 -6.37 -8.13
CA PRO A 96 -24.41 -6.59 -6.71
C PRO A 96 -23.30 -7.41 -6.05
N PRO A 97 -23.01 -7.25 -4.74
CA PRO A 97 -21.93 -7.98 -4.08
C PRO A 97 -22.08 -9.50 -4.18
N ALA A 98 -21.04 -10.18 -4.67
CA ALA A 98 -20.99 -11.65 -4.69
C ALA A 98 -20.66 -12.28 -3.32
N ALA A 99 -20.14 -11.48 -2.37
CA ALA A 99 -19.88 -11.94 -1.01
C ALA A 99 -21.19 -12.34 -0.32
N GLY A 100 -21.21 -13.51 0.31
CA GLY A 100 -22.41 -14.01 1.00
C GLY A 100 -23.50 -14.59 0.08
N TRP A 101 -23.33 -14.58 -1.24
CA TRP A 101 -24.29 -15.19 -2.16
C TRP A 101 -24.27 -16.73 -2.08
N ALA A 102 -25.34 -17.41 -1.67
CA ALA A 102 -25.32 -18.83 -1.28
C ALA A 102 -24.68 -19.81 -2.30
N GLU A 103 -24.71 -19.50 -3.59
CA GLU A 103 -24.21 -20.36 -4.67
C GLU A 103 -22.68 -20.25 -4.85
N ALA A 104 -21.92 -20.92 -3.98
CA ALA A 104 -20.46 -20.85 -3.94
C ALA A 104 -19.75 -21.15 -5.27
N ASP A 105 -20.25 -22.13 -6.04
CA ASP A 105 -19.72 -22.49 -7.36
C ASP A 105 -20.02 -21.45 -8.44
N GLU A 106 -21.12 -20.71 -8.31
CA GLU A 106 -21.53 -19.70 -9.29
C GLU A 106 -20.68 -18.42 -9.18
N ARG A 107 -20.21 -18.08 -7.97
CA ARG A 107 -19.25 -16.99 -7.72
C ARG A 107 -17.97 -17.12 -8.54
N LEU A 108 -17.51 -18.36 -8.78
CA LEU A 108 -16.35 -18.61 -9.65
C LEU A 108 -16.60 -18.12 -11.07
N PHE A 109 -17.80 -18.34 -11.62
CA PHE A 109 -18.12 -17.91 -12.98
C PHE A 109 -18.27 -16.39 -13.08
N VAL A 110 -18.74 -15.72 -12.02
CA VAL A 110 -18.71 -14.25 -11.93
C VAL A 110 -17.26 -13.74 -12.03
N ALA A 111 -16.33 -14.32 -11.25
CA ALA A 111 -14.91 -13.95 -11.34
C ALA A 111 -14.34 -14.15 -12.75
N ARG A 112 -14.73 -15.22 -13.47
CA ARG A 112 -14.28 -15.46 -14.86
C ARG A 112 -14.81 -14.44 -15.86
N VAL A 113 -16.03 -13.95 -15.67
CA VAL A 113 -16.55 -12.86 -16.50
C VAL A 113 -15.77 -11.58 -16.23
N ILE A 114 -15.54 -11.24 -14.96
CA ILE A 114 -14.77 -10.05 -14.58
C ILE A 114 -13.32 -10.14 -15.10
N GLU A 115 -12.71 -11.33 -15.07
CA GLU A 115 -11.37 -11.59 -15.64
C GLU A 115 -11.32 -11.31 -17.14
N ALA A 116 -12.36 -11.74 -17.88
CA ALA A 116 -12.43 -11.61 -19.33
C ALA A 116 -12.74 -10.18 -19.78
N VAL A 117 -13.70 -9.52 -19.13
CA VAL A 117 -14.19 -8.18 -19.50
C VAL A 117 -13.33 -7.07 -18.91
N ARG A 118 -12.76 -7.28 -17.71
CA ARG A 118 -11.93 -6.31 -16.97
C ARG A 118 -12.61 -4.93 -16.77
N PRO A 119 -13.84 -4.88 -16.22
CA PRO A 119 -14.51 -3.60 -16.00
C PRO A 119 -13.74 -2.73 -14.99
N THR A 120 -13.91 -1.41 -15.04
CA THR A 120 -13.13 -0.44 -14.25
C THR A 120 -13.31 -0.58 -12.73
N TRP A 121 -14.45 -1.11 -12.29
CA TRP A 121 -14.77 -1.39 -10.88
C TRP A 121 -14.28 -2.76 -10.39
N ALA A 122 -13.64 -3.57 -11.24
CA ALA A 122 -13.28 -4.94 -10.90
C ALA A 122 -12.27 -5.03 -9.74
N VAL A 123 -11.36 -4.06 -9.60
CA VAL A 123 -10.39 -4.02 -8.48
C VAL A 123 -11.12 -3.89 -7.15
N SER A 124 -11.98 -2.89 -6.98
CA SER A 124 -12.71 -2.68 -5.71
C SER A 124 -13.66 -3.83 -5.43
N TYR A 125 -14.36 -4.33 -6.45
CA TYR A 125 -15.28 -5.46 -6.31
C TYR A 125 -14.57 -6.77 -5.90
N SER A 126 -13.41 -7.06 -6.49
CA SER A 126 -12.62 -8.24 -6.14
C SER A 126 -12.02 -8.10 -4.74
N ALA A 127 -11.58 -6.90 -4.36
CA ALA A 127 -11.09 -6.61 -3.02
C ALA A 127 -12.19 -6.79 -1.97
N GLU A 128 -13.39 -6.26 -2.22
CA GLU A 128 -14.57 -6.43 -1.35
C GLU A 128 -14.91 -7.91 -1.18
N PHE A 129 -14.95 -8.68 -2.28
CA PHE A 129 -15.18 -10.12 -2.21
C PHE A 129 -14.15 -10.84 -1.32
N LEU A 130 -12.87 -10.56 -1.52
CA LEU A 130 -11.79 -11.18 -0.73
C LEU A 130 -11.80 -10.74 0.74
N ALA A 131 -12.29 -9.53 1.00
CA ALA A 131 -12.43 -8.95 2.32
C ALA A 131 -13.69 -9.43 3.06
N LEU A 132 -14.74 -9.91 2.39
CA LEU A 132 -15.98 -10.27 3.07
C LEU A 132 -16.29 -11.77 3.08
N ASP A 133 -15.81 -12.52 2.08
CA ASP A 133 -16.21 -13.92 1.89
C ASP A 133 -15.19 -14.92 2.41
N ASP A 134 -15.56 -15.80 3.35
CA ASP A 134 -14.72 -16.90 3.84
C ASP A 134 -15.15 -18.29 3.33
N GLY A 135 -16.18 -18.37 2.46
CA GLY A 135 -16.92 -19.60 2.16
C GLY A 135 -16.70 -20.25 0.79
N ALA A 136 -15.93 -19.66 -0.13
CA ALA A 136 -15.76 -20.20 -1.49
C ALA A 136 -14.30 -20.21 -2.00
N PRO A 137 -13.47 -21.23 -1.65
CA PRO A 137 -12.03 -21.25 -1.98
C PRO A 137 -11.71 -21.07 -3.47
N LYS A 138 -12.42 -21.78 -4.35
CA LYS A 138 -12.21 -21.69 -5.82
C LYS A 138 -12.55 -20.30 -6.36
N ALA A 139 -13.60 -19.68 -5.84
CA ALA A 139 -13.97 -18.31 -6.23
C ALA A 139 -12.93 -17.32 -5.72
N ARG A 140 -12.44 -17.48 -4.49
CA ARG A 140 -11.37 -16.65 -3.93
C ARG A 140 -10.09 -16.71 -4.75
N ASP A 141 -9.68 -17.89 -5.20
CA ASP A 141 -8.51 -18.03 -6.09
C ASP A 141 -8.71 -17.23 -7.39
N ALA A 142 -9.89 -17.34 -8.01
CA ALA A 142 -10.20 -16.60 -9.23
C ALA A 142 -10.28 -15.08 -9.01
N PHE A 143 -10.92 -14.61 -7.93
CA PHE A 143 -10.96 -13.18 -7.59
C PHE A 143 -9.58 -12.63 -7.21
N THR A 144 -8.72 -13.43 -6.59
CA THR A 144 -7.34 -13.02 -6.31
C THR A 144 -6.54 -12.89 -7.60
N GLN A 145 -6.70 -13.82 -8.55
CA GLN A 145 -6.09 -13.72 -9.88
C GLN A 145 -6.56 -12.47 -10.61
N VAL A 146 -7.87 -12.19 -10.61
CA VAL A 146 -8.45 -10.96 -11.18
C VAL A 146 -7.80 -9.73 -10.56
N LEU A 147 -7.86 -9.62 -9.22
CA LEU A 147 -7.34 -8.46 -8.49
C LEU A 147 -5.86 -8.22 -8.83
N VAL A 148 -5.03 -9.25 -8.69
CA VAL A 148 -3.58 -9.13 -8.91
C VAL A 148 -3.24 -8.82 -10.37
N SER A 149 -3.98 -9.42 -11.33
CA SER A 149 -3.76 -9.14 -12.76
C SER A 149 -4.09 -7.69 -13.14
N GLN A 150 -5.03 -7.06 -12.44
CA GLN A 150 -5.46 -5.69 -12.73
C GLN A 150 -4.65 -4.64 -11.97
N THR A 151 -4.21 -4.94 -10.75
CA THR A 151 -3.37 -4.01 -9.96
C THR A 151 -1.90 -4.07 -10.37
N GLY A 152 -1.46 -5.16 -11.01
CA GLY A 152 -0.09 -5.35 -11.48
C GLY A 152 0.95 -5.65 -10.39
N SER A 153 0.57 -5.57 -9.11
CA SER A 153 1.47 -5.89 -8.00
C SER A 153 0.74 -6.41 -6.75
N ILE A 154 1.46 -7.19 -5.95
CA ILE A 154 0.96 -7.71 -4.67
C ILE A 154 0.72 -6.58 -3.66
N GLN A 155 1.58 -5.56 -3.62
CA GLN A 155 1.38 -4.38 -2.78
C GLN A 155 0.04 -3.70 -3.07
N GLN A 156 -0.27 -3.42 -4.34
CA GLN A 156 -1.51 -2.74 -4.71
C GLN A 156 -2.74 -3.63 -4.45
N ALA A 157 -2.62 -4.94 -4.64
CA ALA A 157 -3.68 -5.89 -4.27
C ALA A 157 -3.94 -5.89 -2.76
N LEU A 158 -2.88 -5.88 -1.93
CA LEU A 158 -3.00 -5.77 -0.47
C LEU A 158 -3.63 -4.44 -0.04
N VAL A 159 -3.26 -3.32 -0.68
CA VAL A 159 -3.85 -1.99 -0.40
C VAL A 159 -5.35 -1.99 -0.71
N ALA A 160 -5.75 -2.55 -1.86
CA ALA A 160 -7.15 -2.65 -2.22
C ALA A 160 -7.94 -3.49 -1.22
N ILE A 161 -7.41 -4.66 -0.81
CA ILE A 161 -8.05 -5.50 0.21
C ILE A 161 -8.14 -4.78 1.56
N LEU A 162 -7.07 -4.10 1.98
CA LEU A 162 -7.01 -3.37 3.25
C LEU A 162 -8.10 -2.28 3.34
N ALA A 163 -8.42 -1.61 2.22
CA ALA A 163 -9.46 -0.59 2.16
C ALA A 163 -10.86 -1.17 2.47
N GLU A 164 -11.12 -2.41 2.06
CA GLU A 164 -12.42 -3.08 2.21
C GLU A 164 -12.55 -3.87 3.52
N VAL A 165 -11.44 -4.33 4.08
CA VAL A 165 -11.45 -5.16 5.29
C VAL A 165 -12.04 -4.42 6.51
N ARG A 166 -12.94 -5.11 7.20
CA ARG A 166 -13.54 -4.71 8.48
C ARG A 166 -13.37 -5.85 9.48
N ALA A 167 -12.70 -5.60 10.59
CA ALA A 167 -12.59 -6.58 11.66
C ALA A 167 -13.97 -6.81 12.29
N VAL A 168 -14.29 -8.07 12.58
CA VAL A 168 -15.52 -8.43 13.30
C VAL A 168 -15.28 -8.38 14.82
N GLY A 169 -14.00 -8.40 15.25
CA GLY A 169 -13.63 -8.45 16.66
C GLY A 169 -13.69 -9.86 17.24
N ASP A 170 -13.81 -10.87 16.37
CA ASP A 170 -13.70 -12.28 16.72
C ASP A 170 -12.39 -12.81 16.13
N PHE A 171 -11.43 -13.12 17.01
CA PHE A 171 -10.11 -13.58 16.61
C PHE A 171 -10.17 -14.82 15.72
N GLU A 172 -11.13 -15.73 15.92
CA GLU A 172 -11.26 -16.93 15.09
C GLU A 172 -11.63 -16.58 13.65
N ARG A 173 -12.71 -15.82 13.48
CA ARG A 173 -13.18 -15.38 12.16
C ARG A 173 -12.15 -14.49 11.47
N ASP A 174 -11.63 -13.49 12.16
CA ASP A 174 -10.68 -12.53 11.59
C ASP A 174 -9.35 -13.22 11.21
N SER A 175 -8.89 -14.20 12.01
CA SER A 175 -7.72 -15.04 11.67
C SER A 175 -7.98 -15.97 10.48
N ARG A 176 -9.19 -16.56 10.37
CA ARG A 176 -9.56 -17.38 9.22
C ARG A 176 -9.56 -16.55 7.94
N GLN A 177 -10.13 -15.35 8.00
CA GLN A 177 -10.17 -14.40 6.90
C GLN A 177 -8.76 -13.97 6.47
N LEU A 178 -7.90 -13.56 7.41
CA LEU A 178 -6.51 -13.21 7.12
C LEU A 178 -5.80 -14.36 6.41
N ARG A 179 -5.86 -15.58 6.95
CA ARG A 179 -5.24 -16.77 6.32
C ARG A 179 -5.79 -17.04 4.93
N ALA A 180 -7.10 -16.89 4.72
CA ALA A 180 -7.71 -17.07 3.41
C ALA A 180 -7.25 -16.01 2.39
N ILE A 181 -6.98 -14.78 2.81
CA ILE A 181 -6.40 -13.73 1.96
C ILE A 181 -4.96 -14.09 1.58
N LEU A 182 -4.14 -14.44 2.58
CA LEU A 182 -2.72 -14.77 2.36
C LEU A 182 -2.54 -15.99 1.46
N ASN A 183 -3.37 -17.01 1.61
CA ASN A 183 -3.33 -18.21 0.77
C ASN A 183 -3.64 -17.89 -0.71
N GLY A 184 -4.68 -17.09 -0.98
CA GLY A 184 -5.01 -16.66 -2.33
C GLY A 184 -3.85 -15.88 -2.96
N LEU A 185 -3.28 -14.90 -2.24
CA LEU A 185 -2.18 -14.08 -2.74
C LEU A 185 -0.93 -14.93 -3.00
N ARG A 186 -0.61 -15.87 -2.11
CA ARG A 186 0.53 -16.78 -2.28
C ARG A 186 0.44 -17.58 -3.59
N ALA A 187 -0.74 -18.07 -3.95
CA ALA A 187 -0.94 -18.80 -5.20
C ALA A 187 -0.67 -17.94 -6.45
N THR A 188 -0.90 -16.61 -6.36
CA THR A 188 -0.63 -15.69 -7.46
C THR A 188 0.83 -15.28 -7.59
N MET A 189 1.62 -15.35 -6.51
CA MET A 189 3.05 -14.98 -6.56
C MET A 189 3.88 -15.92 -7.45
N SER A 190 3.39 -17.13 -7.73
CA SER A 190 3.99 -18.04 -8.73
C SER A 190 3.89 -17.52 -10.18
N LEU A 191 3.11 -16.46 -10.43
CA LEU A 191 2.86 -15.89 -11.77
C LEU A 191 3.83 -14.76 -12.15
N SER A 192 4.99 -14.65 -11.49
CA SER A 192 6.00 -13.59 -11.73
C SER A 192 5.48 -12.15 -11.56
N VAL A 193 4.55 -11.97 -10.62
CA VAL A 193 3.98 -10.66 -10.28
C VAL A 193 4.95 -9.85 -9.43
N GLU A 194 5.03 -8.54 -9.67
CA GLU A 194 5.82 -7.63 -8.84
C GLU A 194 5.28 -7.57 -7.40
N VAL A 195 6.16 -7.67 -6.40
CA VAL A 195 5.73 -7.59 -5.01
C VAL A 195 5.43 -6.15 -4.60
N GLY A 196 6.28 -5.19 -5.00
CA GLY A 196 6.25 -3.80 -4.55
C GLY A 196 7.11 -3.59 -3.28
N PRO A 197 7.69 -2.38 -3.11
CA PRO A 197 8.62 -2.07 -2.02
C PRO A 197 7.98 -2.01 -0.62
N ASP A 198 6.69 -1.71 -0.51
CA ASP A 198 5.99 -1.54 0.78
C ASP A 198 5.01 -2.69 1.08
N ALA A 199 5.01 -3.78 0.29
CA ALA A 199 4.06 -4.88 0.48
C ALA A 199 4.08 -5.46 1.91
N ALA A 200 5.27 -5.54 2.52
CA ALA A 200 5.42 -6.03 3.89
C ALA A 200 4.87 -5.05 4.95
N VAL A 201 4.92 -3.75 4.68
CA VAL A 201 4.30 -2.72 5.53
C VAL A 201 2.78 -2.84 5.46
N VAL A 202 2.22 -2.96 4.25
CA VAL A 202 0.77 -3.14 4.06
C VAL A 202 0.30 -4.47 4.67
N LEU A 203 1.12 -5.52 4.65
CA LEU A 203 0.83 -6.77 5.37
C LEU A 203 0.74 -6.55 6.88
N ALA A 204 1.63 -5.72 7.46
CA ALA A 204 1.57 -5.39 8.87
C ALA A 204 0.25 -4.67 9.19
N ASP A 205 -0.13 -3.66 8.38
CA ASP A 205 -1.39 -2.92 8.54
C ASP A 205 -2.62 -3.82 8.43
N LEU A 206 -2.64 -4.72 7.44
CA LEU A 206 -3.69 -5.73 7.27
C LEU A 206 -3.79 -6.67 8.48
N THR A 207 -2.63 -7.09 9.01
CA THR A 207 -2.57 -7.94 10.20
C THR A 207 -3.11 -7.20 11.43
N VAL A 208 -2.76 -5.93 11.63
CA VAL A 208 -3.34 -5.11 12.72
C VAL A 208 -4.84 -4.91 12.55
N ARG A 209 -5.29 -4.66 11.32
CA ARG A 209 -6.69 -4.37 11.01
C ARG A 209 -7.59 -5.56 11.32
N LEU A 210 -7.16 -6.78 10.99
CA LEU A 210 -7.92 -8.01 11.25
C LEU A 210 -7.65 -8.56 12.66
N VAL A 211 -6.38 -8.58 13.07
CA VAL A 211 -5.92 -9.34 14.23
C VAL A 211 -5.11 -8.41 15.14
N ARG A 212 -5.80 -7.44 15.74
CA ARG A 212 -5.20 -6.33 16.51
C ARG A 212 -4.44 -6.81 17.75
N SER A 213 -4.97 -7.81 18.45
CA SER A 213 -4.32 -8.51 19.56
C SER A 213 -5.09 -9.77 19.91
N ALA A 214 -4.39 -10.86 20.22
CA ALA A 214 -5.01 -12.09 20.68
C ALA A 214 -5.29 -12.03 22.19
N ASP A 215 -6.56 -12.07 22.59
CA ASP A 215 -7.01 -12.04 23.98
C ASP A 215 -6.76 -13.38 24.66
N ALA A 216 -6.46 -13.41 25.96
CA ALA A 216 -6.08 -14.63 26.68
C ALA A 216 -7.07 -15.82 26.52
N SER A 217 -8.33 -15.55 26.17
CA SER A 217 -9.36 -16.53 25.82
C SER A 217 -9.15 -17.23 24.48
N ASP A 218 -8.38 -16.64 23.57
CA ASP A 218 -8.14 -17.16 22.23
C ASP A 218 -7.28 -18.43 22.25
N SER A 219 -7.67 -19.38 21.40
CA SER A 219 -6.96 -20.64 21.25
C SER A 219 -5.49 -20.41 20.86
N ARG A 220 -4.56 -20.84 21.72
CA ARG A 220 -3.13 -20.83 21.44
C ARG A 220 -2.79 -21.50 20.11
N LYS A 221 -3.48 -22.60 19.78
CA LYS A 221 -3.31 -23.32 18.52
C LYS A 221 -3.61 -22.41 17.32
N LEU A 222 -4.72 -21.68 17.38
CA LEU A 222 -5.13 -20.77 16.33
C LEU A 222 -4.16 -19.59 16.16
N ARG A 223 -3.63 -19.05 17.27
CA ARG A 223 -2.56 -18.03 17.21
C ARG A 223 -1.32 -18.53 16.49
N ILE A 224 -0.90 -19.77 16.78
CA ILE A 224 0.27 -20.40 16.14
C ILE A 224 0.01 -20.61 14.64
N GLU A 225 -1.16 -21.13 14.26
CA GLU A 225 -1.52 -21.32 12.85
C GLU A 225 -1.56 -19.99 12.08
N THR A 226 -2.11 -18.94 12.68
CA THR A 226 -2.20 -17.61 12.06
C THR A 226 -0.83 -16.96 11.95
N ALA A 227 -0.02 -17.03 13.02
CA ALA A 227 1.36 -16.57 13.02
C ALA A 227 2.18 -17.28 11.94
N ARG A 228 2.03 -18.60 11.79
CA ARG A 228 2.71 -19.38 10.75
C ARG A 228 2.43 -18.82 9.35
N GLU A 229 1.16 -18.57 9.03
CA GLU A 229 0.78 -18.06 7.71
C GLU A 229 1.32 -16.66 7.45
N VAL A 230 1.21 -15.77 8.44
CA VAL A 230 1.72 -14.38 8.36
C VAL A 230 3.24 -14.37 8.18
N LEU A 231 3.98 -15.12 8.99
CA LEU A 231 5.44 -15.19 8.91
C LEU A 231 5.91 -15.80 7.58
N SER A 232 5.25 -16.86 7.13
CA SER A 232 5.57 -17.49 5.83
C SER A 232 5.31 -16.55 4.66
N PHE A 233 4.23 -15.79 4.72
CA PHE A 233 3.92 -14.81 3.68
C PHE A 233 4.89 -13.61 3.72
N LEU A 234 5.25 -13.11 4.92
CA LEU A 234 6.28 -12.08 5.06
C LEU A 234 7.59 -12.51 4.39
N LEU A 235 8.06 -13.73 4.66
CA LEU A 235 9.29 -14.25 4.06
C LEU A 235 9.23 -14.24 2.53
N LEU A 236 8.06 -14.57 1.98
CA LEU A 236 7.82 -14.55 0.54
C LEU A 236 7.88 -13.12 -0.02
N LEU A 237 7.31 -12.13 0.67
CA LEU A 237 7.38 -10.73 0.28
C LEU A 237 8.83 -10.20 0.31
N LEU A 238 9.58 -10.50 1.38
CA LEU A 238 10.98 -10.08 1.52
C LEU A 238 11.90 -10.72 0.46
N ARG A 239 11.60 -11.95 0.03
CA ARG A 239 12.31 -12.61 -1.07
C ARG A 239 11.99 -11.98 -2.43
N GLY A 240 10.74 -11.57 -2.64
CA GLY A 240 10.31 -10.93 -3.88
C GLY A 240 10.68 -9.45 -3.99
N SER A 241 11.11 -8.81 -2.90
CA SER A 241 11.51 -7.40 -2.87
C SER A 241 12.80 -7.21 -2.06
N LEU A 242 13.92 -7.05 -2.79
CA LEU A 242 15.21 -6.76 -2.16
C LEU A 242 15.19 -5.45 -1.37
N ALA A 243 14.52 -4.42 -1.89
CA ALA A 243 14.39 -3.13 -1.21
C ALA A 243 13.69 -3.25 0.16
N ALA A 244 12.64 -4.09 0.24
CA ALA A 244 11.94 -4.34 1.51
C ALA A 244 12.84 -5.01 2.56
N SER A 245 13.77 -5.88 2.14
CA SER A 245 14.69 -6.57 3.07
C SER A 245 15.61 -5.62 3.85
N PHE A 246 15.85 -4.40 3.38
CA PHE A 246 16.74 -3.44 4.05
C PHE A 246 16.01 -2.39 4.89
N ARG A 247 14.68 -2.48 5.00
CA ARG A 247 13.85 -1.49 5.70
C ARG A 247 13.29 -2.06 6.99
N ALA A 248 13.50 -1.36 8.11
CA ALA A 248 12.99 -1.79 9.40
C ALA A 248 11.46 -1.95 9.40
N GLU A 249 10.73 -1.06 8.73
CA GLU A 249 9.26 -1.08 8.67
C GLU A 249 8.72 -2.35 7.99
N SER A 250 9.50 -2.95 7.07
CA SER A 250 9.10 -4.20 6.42
C SER A 250 9.04 -5.38 7.38
N TYR A 251 9.60 -5.25 8.58
CA TYR A 251 9.58 -6.28 9.61
C TYR A 251 8.60 -5.96 10.75
N ASP A 252 7.82 -4.89 10.68
CA ASP A 252 6.90 -4.52 11.79
C ASP A 252 5.89 -5.63 12.11
N VAL A 253 5.49 -6.43 11.10
CA VAL A 253 4.63 -7.59 11.33
C VAL A 253 5.27 -8.65 12.25
N LEU A 254 6.61 -8.79 12.28
CA LEU A 254 7.28 -9.67 13.25
C LEU A 254 7.01 -9.22 14.68
N ARG A 255 7.06 -7.91 14.93
CA ARG A 255 6.82 -7.32 16.26
C ARG A 255 5.37 -7.52 16.70
N LEU A 256 4.43 -7.38 15.76
CA LEU A 256 3.01 -7.63 16.00
C LEU A 256 2.76 -9.10 16.37
N VAL A 257 3.26 -10.04 15.58
CA VAL A 257 3.09 -11.47 15.86
C VAL A 257 3.81 -11.88 17.15
N ARG A 258 4.98 -11.29 17.46
CA ARG A 258 5.69 -11.52 18.72
C ARG A 258 4.85 -11.17 19.94
N ALA A 259 4.07 -10.08 19.85
CA ALA A 259 3.24 -9.59 20.94
C ALA A 259 2.13 -10.58 21.32
N TRP A 260 1.63 -11.40 20.38
CA TRP A 260 0.61 -12.42 20.65
C TRP A 260 1.08 -13.52 21.61
N PHE A 261 2.40 -13.66 21.79
CA PHE A 261 3.01 -14.66 22.67
C PHE A 261 3.77 -14.03 23.84
N ALA A 262 3.79 -12.70 23.97
CA ALA A 262 4.43 -12.05 25.10
C ALA A 262 3.68 -12.35 26.42
N PRO A 263 4.38 -12.51 27.56
CA PRO A 263 5.83 -12.42 27.76
C PRO A 263 6.59 -13.72 27.45
N ALA A 264 5.89 -14.82 27.12
CA ALA A 264 6.52 -16.10 26.82
C ALA A 264 7.45 -16.04 25.61
N ARG A 265 8.32 -17.05 25.48
CA ARG A 265 9.18 -17.24 24.30
C ARG A 265 8.33 -17.63 23.09
N TRP A 266 8.92 -17.51 21.90
CA TRP A 266 8.32 -18.05 20.69
C TRP A 266 7.97 -19.54 20.86
N PRO A 267 6.76 -19.96 20.43
CA PRO A 267 6.45 -21.38 20.28
C PRO A 267 7.45 -22.08 19.36
N GLU A 268 7.87 -23.28 19.72
CA GLU A 268 8.84 -24.07 18.94
C GLU A 268 8.31 -24.40 17.54
N GLU A 269 6.99 -24.49 17.39
CA GLU A 269 6.29 -24.74 16.13
C GLU A 269 6.43 -23.61 15.10
N LEU A 270 6.90 -22.43 15.53
CA LEU A 270 7.19 -21.29 14.65
C LEU A 270 8.67 -21.22 14.24
N ALA A 271 9.55 -22.01 14.85
CA ALA A 271 10.98 -22.01 14.54
C ALA A 271 11.30 -22.23 13.04
N PRO A 272 10.61 -23.13 12.31
CA PRO A 272 10.86 -23.32 10.87
C PRO A 272 10.57 -22.08 10.00
N HIS A 273 9.73 -21.17 10.49
CA HIS A 273 9.33 -19.95 9.78
C HIS A 273 10.12 -18.73 10.24
N LEU A 274 10.49 -18.69 11.53
CA LEU A 274 11.29 -17.61 12.12
C LEU A 274 12.76 -17.69 11.69
N GLY A 275 13.37 -18.87 11.65
CA GLY A 275 14.78 -19.03 11.28
C GLY A 275 15.14 -18.33 9.96
N PRO A 276 14.46 -18.64 8.84
CA PRO A 276 14.72 -17.99 7.55
C PRO A 276 14.49 -16.46 7.55
N LEU A 277 13.55 -15.96 8.35
CA LEU A 277 13.32 -14.52 8.50
C LEU A 277 14.46 -13.83 9.26
N LEU A 278 14.95 -14.48 10.31
CA LEU A 278 16.08 -14.00 11.11
C LEU A 278 17.39 -14.04 10.32
N ASP A 279 17.59 -15.07 9.48
CA ASP A 279 18.72 -15.14 8.56
C ASP A 279 18.69 -13.96 7.59
N ARG A 280 17.52 -13.67 7.00
CA ARG A 280 17.34 -12.54 6.08
C ARG A 280 17.56 -11.18 6.77
N LEU A 281 17.04 -11.02 7.99
CA LEU A 281 17.25 -9.82 8.80
C LEU A 281 18.73 -9.65 9.18
N SER A 282 19.42 -10.74 9.52
CA SER A 282 20.86 -10.74 9.83
C SER A 282 21.69 -10.36 8.59
N GLU A 283 21.36 -10.90 7.42
CA GLU A 283 21.99 -10.56 6.13
C GLU A 283 21.80 -9.07 5.80
N ALA A 284 20.61 -8.51 6.07
CA ALA A 284 20.34 -7.09 5.87
C ALA A 284 21.21 -6.22 6.77
N VAL A 285 21.28 -6.55 8.08
CA VAL A 285 22.13 -5.85 9.05
C VAL A 285 23.61 -5.94 8.66
N GLU A 286 24.07 -7.12 8.27
CA GLU A 286 25.44 -7.34 7.80
C GLU A 286 25.78 -6.48 6.57
N THR A 287 24.92 -6.51 5.55
CA THR A 287 25.12 -5.75 4.31
C THR A 287 25.19 -4.25 4.56
N LEU A 288 24.30 -3.73 5.43
CA LEU A 288 24.29 -2.32 5.80
C LEU A 288 25.51 -1.93 6.64
N ALA A 289 25.96 -2.83 7.53
CA ALA A 289 27.18 -2.62 8.30
C ALA A 289 28.44 -2.55 7.41
N LEU A 290 28.54 -3.41 6.39
CA LEU A 290 29.62 -3.37 5.39
C LEU A 290 29.64 -2.06 4.59
N ARG A 291 28.47 -1.40 4.44
CA ARG A 291 28.33 -0.12 3.74
C ARG A 291 28.51 1.11 4.63
N ALA A 292 28.95 0.94 5.89
CA ALA A 292 29.07 2.01 6.88
C ALA A 292 27.74 2.70 7.24
N THR A 293 26.59 2.07 6.99
CA THR A 293 25.26 2.64 7.23
C THR A 293 24.44 1.77 8.17
N PRO A 294 24.81 1.65 9.46
CA PRO A 294 24.04 0.84 10.41
C PRO A 294 22.62 1.37 10.57
N ASP A 295 21.66 0.46 10.75
CA ASP A 295 20.24 0.78 10.90
C ASP A 295 19.74 0.36 12.29
N ASP A 296 19.48 1.37 13.14
CA ASP A 296 18.99 1.15 14.49
C ASP A 296 17.61 0.47 14.52
N GLY A 297 16.78 0.67 13.49
CA GLY A 297 15.47 0.05 13.36
C GLY A 297 15.58 -1.47 13.17
N LEU A 298 16.44 -1.93 12.27
CA LEU A 298 16.66 -3.38 12.06
C LEU A 298 17.23 -4.05 13.32
N PHE A 299 18.12 -3.37 14.06
CA PHE A 299 18.58 -3.87 15.35
C PHE A 299 17.43 -3.98 16.36
N ARG A 300 16.57 -2.97 16.46
CA ARG A 300 15.39 -3.01 17.35
C ARG A 300 14.42 -4.13 16.97
N VAL A 301 14.29 -4.47 15.69
CA VAL A 301 13.52 -5.63 15.24
C VAL A 301 14.15 -6.92 15.76
N LEU A 302 15.47 -7.10 15.66
CA LEU A 302 16.18 -8.25 16.25
C LEU A 302 15.96 -8.32 17.78
N GLU A 303 16.16 -7.21 18.47
CA GLU A 303 16.00 -7.11 19.93
C GLU A 303 14.57 -7.44 20.37
N THR A 304 13.55 -6.91 19.67
CA THR A 304 12.15 -7.20 19.97
C THR A 304 11.82 -8.67 19.70
N THR A 305 12.40 -9.26 18.65
CA THR A 305 12.09 -10.63 18.23
C THR A 305 12.78 -11.67 19.12
N LEU A 306 14.05 -11.47 19.47
CA LEU A 306 14.90 -12.47 20.14
C LEU A 306 15.29 -12.11 21.57
N GLY A 307 15.11 -10.85 21.96
CA GLY A 307 15.73 -10.28 23.17
C GLY A 307 17.10 -9.67 22.87
N ARG A 308 17.54 -8.78 23.76
CA ARG A 308 18.75 -7.98 23.58
C ARG A 308 20.03 -8.81 23.49
N ASP A 309 20.20 -9.78 24.39
CA ASP A 309 21.43 -10.58 24.46
C ASP A 309 21.65 -11.39 23.18
N GLU A 310 20.58 -11.94 22.64
CA GLU A 310 20.61 -12.74 21.42
C GLU A 310 20.81 -11.88 20.17
N ALA A 311 20.17 -10.70 20.13
CA ALA A 311 20.43 -9.72 19.07
C ALA A 311 21.91 -9.30 19.05
N LEU A 312 22.51 -9.02 20.22
CA LEU A 312 23.94 -8.72 20.34
C LEU A 312 24.83 -9.89 19.96
N ARG A 313 24.42 -11.13 20.26
CA ARG A 313 25.14 -12.34 19.83
C ARG A 313 25.23 -12.41 18.31
N ILE A 314 24.12 -12.14 17.61
CA ILE A 314 24.06 -12.11 16.14
C ILE A 314 24.97 -11.01 15.57
N THR A 315 24.88 -9.78 16.07
CA THR A 315 25.70 -8.66 15.55
C THR A 315 27.20 -8.84 15.84
N ARG A 316 27.57 -9.42 16.99
CA ARG A 316 28.96 -9.78 17.29
C ARG A 316 29.48 -10.90 16.40
N ARG A 317 28.64 -11.88 16.06
CA ARG A 317 28.99 -12.91 15.08
C ARG A 317 29.29 -12.29 13.72
N ILE A 318 28.43 -11.38 13.23
CA ILE A 318 28.67 -10.62 11.99
C ILE A 318 30.03 -9.91 12.04
N LEU A 319 30.35 -9.26 13.16
CA LEU A 319 31.63 -8.58 13.35
C LEU A 319 32.84 -9.53 13.29
N ASN A 320 32.72 -10.73 13.86
CA ASN A 320 33.82 -11.69 13.90
C ASN A 320 34.02 -12.41 12.57
N ASP A 321 32.93 -12.70 11.86
CA ASP A 321 32.95 -13.52 10.65
C ASP A 321 33.30 -12.71 9.40
N ARG A 322 33.14 -11.38 9.43
CA ARG A 322 33.32 -10.51 8.24
C ARG A 322 34.48 -9.53 8.40
N PRO A 323 35.67 -9.84 7.87
CA PRO A 323 36.73 -8.85 7.76
C PRO A 323 36.28 -7.74 6.79
N GLY A 324 36.57 -6.48 7.12
CA GLY A 324 36.23 -5.32 6.29
C GLY A 324 35.11 -4.42 6.81
N ILE A 325 34.51 -4.74 7.96
CA ILE A 325 33.56 -3.81 8.61
C ILE A 325 34.30 -2.55 9.10
N PRO A 326 33.86 -1.34 8.70
CA PRO A 326 34.45 -0.07 9.12
C PRO A 326 34.47 0.11 10.65
N GLU A 327 35.54 0.71 11.18
CA GLU A 327 35.74 0.87 12.63
C GLU A 327 34.57 1.62 13.31
N GLU A 328 34.01 2.61 12.62
CA GLU A 328 32.84 3.39 13.04
C GLU A 328 31.58 2.55 13.28
N VAL A 329 31.42 1.41 12.60
CA VAL A 329 30.29 0.49 12.78
C VAL A 329 30.60 -0.62 13.77
N ARG A 330 31.88 -0.92 14.05
CA ARG A 330 32.25 -1.99 14.99
C ARG A 330 31.73 -1.75 16.41
N GLY A 331 31.76 -0.50 16.87
CA GLY A 331 31.18 -0.11 18.15
C GLY A 331 29.67 -0.39 18.20
N TRP A 332 28.96 -0.05 17.11
CA TRP A 332 27.53 -0.31 16.97
C TRP A 332 27.22 -1.81 16.98
N LEU A 333 27.98 -2.65 16.26
CA LEU A 333 27.76 -4.11 16.26
C LEU A 333 28.04 -4.76 17.63
N ARG A 334 28.96 -4.22 18.44
CA ARG A 334 29.31 -4.77 19.75
C ARG A 334 28.25 -4.50 20.82
N SER A 335 27.63 -3.34 20.75
CA SER A 335 26.85 -2.76 21.85
C SER A 335 25.42 -2.35 21.46
N GLY A 336 25.08 -2.38 20.17
CA GLY A 336 23.81 -1.94 19.63
C GLY A 336 23.65 -0.40 19.57
N PRO A 337 22.45 0.08 19.20
CA PRO A 337 22.09 1.49 19.23
C PRO A 337 22.34 2.08 20.63
N GLY A 338 23.03 3.23 20.70
CA GLY A 338 23.36 3.90 21.95
C GLY A 338 24.51 3.29 22.76
N GLY A 339 25.04 2.14 22.33
CA GLY A 339 26.31 1.63 22.83
C GLY A 339 27.44 2.58 22.47
N ALA A 340 28.21 3.02 23.46
CA ALA A 340 29.24 4.05 23.36
C ALA A 340 29.96 4.01 22.00
N ARG A 341 29.64 4.97 21.12
CA ARG A 341 30.48 5.34 19.98
C ARG A 341 31.80 5.85 20.59
N GLN A 342 32.69 4.93 20.93
CA GLN A 342 34.07 5.26 21.28
C GLN A 342 34.78 5.65 19.99
N SER A 343 34.57 6.88 19.58
CA SER A 343 35.43 7.63 18.67
C SER A 343 35.41 9.08 19.14
N PRO A 344 36.56 9.78 19.05
CA PRO A 344 36.90 10.91 19.90
C PRO A 344 35.87 12.03 19.79
N ALA A 345 35.68 12.76 20.88
CA ALA A 345 34.58 13.64 21.24
C ALA A 345 34.24 14.83 20.30
N SER A 346 34.59 14.79 19.02
CA SER A 346 34.34 15.83 18.02
C SER A 346 33.36 15.41 16.90
N SER A 347 32.86 14.17 16.85
CA SER A 347 32.01 13.69 15.72
C SER A 347 30.50 13.69 15.99
N SER A 348 30.06 13.65 17.26
CA SER A 348 28.63 13.65 17.64
C SER A 348 27.94 14.98 17.32
N GLU A 349 28.58 16.10 17.66
CA GLU A 349 28.08 17.44 17.30
C GLU A 349 28.09 17.64 15.80
N ASN A 350 29.13 17.21 15.10
CA ASN A 350 29.24 17.35 13.64
C ASN A 350 28.24 16.47 12.86
N ALA A 351 27.89 15.28 13.34
CA ALA A 351 26.91 14.40 12.69
C ALA A 351 25.45 14.82 12.98
N SER A 352 25.17 15.30 14.20
CA SER A 352 23.91 15.97 14.54
C SER A 352 23.76 17.25 13.72
N GLU A 353 24.81 18.06 13.64
CA GLU A 353 24.82 19.28 12.83
C GLU A 353 24.68 18.97 11.34
N ALA A 354 25.30 17.89 10.82
CA ALA A 354 25.14 17.47 9.43
C ALA A 354 23.70 17.02 9.12
N SER A 355 23.03 16.33 10.05
CA SER A 355 21.62 15.94 9.91
C SER A 355 20.69 17.14 10.00
N LEU A 356 20.98 18.07 10.92
CA LEU A 356 20.24 19.34 11.04
C LEU A 356 20.47 20.25 9.83
N ARG A 357 21.68 20.26 9.23
CA ARG A 357 21.98 20.97 7.98
C ARG A 357 21.15 20.45 6.81
N LYS A 358 20.82 19.15 6.76
CA LYS A 358 19.90 18.59 5.75
C LYS A 358 18.46 19.10 5.91
N ALA A 359 18.06 19.55 7.11
CA ALA A 359 16.74 20.12 7.38
C ALA A 359 16.66 21.64 7.06
N ASP A 360 17.80 22.34 7.02
CA ASP A 360 17.84 23.79 6.78
C ASP A 360 17.10 24.23 5.48
N PRO A 361 17.18 23.50 4.33
CA PRO A 361 16.38 23.84 3.14
C PRO A 361 14.87 23.71 3.32
N ALA A 362 14.41 22.76 4.15
CA ALA A 362 12.99 22.61 4.45
C ALA A 362 12.50 23.77 5.35
N ILE A 363 13.31 24.15 6.34
CA ILE A 363 13.03 25.31 7.20
C ILE A 363 13.05 26.61 6.38
N ALA A 364 14.01 26.77 5.46
CA ALA A 364 14.08 27.90 4.54
C ALA A 364 12.81 28.03 3.69
N ARG A 365 12.30 26.92 3.13
CA ARG A 365 11.01 26.92 2.40
C ARG A 365 9.85 27.32 3.30
N ALA A 366 9.79 26.80 4.53
CA ALA A 366 8.75 27.17 5.49
C ALA A 366 8.79 28.66 5.84
N MET A 367 9.98 29.26 6.00
CA MET A 367 10.14 30.70 6.25
C MET A 367 9.58 31.55 5.09
N LEU A 368 9.84 31.13 3.85
CA LEU A 368 9.36 31.82 2.65
C LEU A 368 7.84 31.70 2.53
N SER A 369 7.27 30.52 2.77
CA SER A 369 5.82 30.30 2.80
C SER A 369 5.13 31.11 3.91
N VAL A 370 5.73 31.19 5.09
CA VAL A 370 5.24 32.00 6.22
C VAL A 370 5.24 33.49 5.86
N ARG A 371 6.27 33.98 5.17
CA ARG A 371 6.32 35.38 4.72
C ARG A 371 5.22 35.69 3.70
N ALA A 372 5.00 34.80 2.74
CA ALA A 372 3.90 34.94 1.78
C ALA A 372 2.54 34.96 2.51
N LEU A 373 2.34 34.03 3.45
CA LEU A 373 1.14 33.99 4.29
C LEU A 373 0.96 35.27 5.12
N GLN A 374 2.04 35.86 5.63
CA GLN A 374 1.98 37.14 6.36
C GLN A 374 1.56 38.31 5.47
N ALA A 375 2.05 38.37 4.23
CA ALA A 375 1.63 39.38 3.27
C ALA A 375 0.15 39.23 2.92
N GLU A 376 -0.30 38.01 2.63
CA GLU A 376 -1.71 37.69 2.36
C GLU A 376 -2.61 38.03 3.55
N LEU A 377 -2.19 37.71 4.78
CA LEU A 377 -2.94 38.06 5.97
C LEU A 377 -3.05 39.58 6.13
N ALA A 378 -1.98 40.36 5.89
CA ALA A 378 -2.04 41.81 5.97
C ALA A 378 -3.09 42.39 5.00
N THR A 379 -3.06 41.97 3.73
CA THR A 379 -4.02 42.40 2.71
C THR A 379 -5.46 42.00 3.06
N ASN A 380 -5.68 40.75 3.47
CA ASN A 380 -7.02 40.26 3.81
C ASN A 380 -7.58 40.87 5.11
N THR A 381 -6.73 41.34 6.03
CA THR A 381 -7.18 41.99 7.27
C THR A 381 -7.64 43.44 6.99
N GLU A 382 -7.04 44.11 6.00
CA GLU A 382 -7.47 45.43 5.51
C GLU A 382 -8.78 45.36 4.73
N GLU A 383 -9.01 44.31 3.93
CA GLU A 383 -10.27 44.11 3.21
C GLU A 383 -11.42 43.67 4.14
N ALA A 384 -11.15 42.77 5.09
CA ALA A 384 -12.16 42.30 6.04
C ALA A 384 -12.65 43.38 7.02
N THR A 385 -11.87 44.45 7.23
CA THR A 385 -12.30 45.61 8.04
C THR A 385 -13.26 46.55 7.28
N LEU A 386 -13.36 46.44 5.95
CA LEU A 386 -14.24 47.24 5.10
C LEU A 386 -15.59 46.56 4.82
N GLU A 387 -15.67 45.23 4.82
CA GLU A 387 -16.87 44.50 4.35
C GLU A 387 -17.77 43.84 5.43
N GLY A 388 -17.49 44.02 6.72
CA GLY A 388 -18.47 43.73 7.79
C GLY A 388 -18.92 42.26 7.94
N GLY A 389 -18.20 41.29 7.39
CA GLY A 389 -18.59 39.87 7.36
C GLY A 389 -17.81 38.93 8.32
N SER A 390 -18.55 38.21 9.19
CA SER A 390 -18.17 36.99 9.94
C SER A 390 -16.77 36.93 10.60
N GLY A 391 -16.56 37.74 11.64
CA GLY A 391 -15.26 37.86 12.33
C GLY A 391 -14.78 36.64 13.14
N ALA A 392 -15.64 35.68 13.49
CA ALA A 392 -15.24 34.59 14.40
C ALA A 392 -14.35 33.52 13.74
N GLY A 393 -14.66 33.13 12.50
CA GLY A 393 -13.86 32.15 11.73
C GLY A 393 -12.50 32.72 11.32
N MET A 394 -12.51 33.97 10.81
CA MET A 394 -11.30 34.66 10.38
C MET A 394 -10.37 34.99 11.56
N ALA A 395 -10.92 35.37 12.73
CA ALA A 395 -10.12 35.57 13.93
C ALA A 395 -9.46 34.27 14.43
N ARG A 396 -10.15 33.12 14.31
CA ARG A 396 -9.58 31.81 14.67
C ARG A 396 -8.47 31.41 13.70
N PHE A 397 -8.69 31.59 12.40
CA PHE A 397 -7.67 31.33 11.37
C PHE A 397 -6.44 32.24 11.56
N GLY A 398 -6.64 33.53 11.78
CA GLY A 398 -5.56 34.49 12.04
C GLY A 398 -4.72 34.13 13.26
N ARG A 399 -5.35 33.65 14.35
CA ARG A 399 -4.62 33.15 15.53
C ARG A 399 -3.76 31.92 15.23
N LEU A 400 -4.33 30.92 14.57
CA LEU A 400 -3.59 29.70 14.19
C LEU A 400 -2.45 30.01 13.21
N ALA A 401 -2.70 30.89 12.24
CA ALA A 401 -1.66 31.34 11.31
C ALA A 401 -0.54 32.06 12.06
N HIS A 402 -0.86 32.95 13.02
CA HIS A 402 0.14 33.62 13.84
C HIS A 402 0.98 32.63 14.66
N GLU A 403 0.36 31.60 15.23
CA GLU A 403 1.06 30.55 15.98
C GLU A 403 2.05 29.77 15.11
N VAL A 404 1.65 29.40 13.89
CA VAL A 404 2.53 28.74 12.91
C VAL A 404 3.69 29.66 12.51
N ILE A 405 3.40 30.94 12.24
CA ILE A 405 4.41 31.96 11.90
C ILE A 405 5.46 32.05 13.02
N GLN A 406 5.02 32.14 14.29
CA GLN A 406 5.94 32.23 15.43
C GLN A 406 6.75 30.95 15.60
N SER A 407 6.11 29.78 15.46
CA SER A 407 6.79 28.48 15.58
C SER A 407 7.92 28.34 14.54
N VAL A 408 7.66 28.71 13.28
CA VAL A 408 8.68 28.70 12.22
C VAL A 408 9.80 29.69 12.51
N ARG A 409 9.49 30.89 13.01
CA ARG A 409 10.51 31.89 13.40
C ARG A 409 11.41 31.42 14.53
N VAL A 410 10.86 30.77 15.55
CA VAL A 410 11.62 30.21 16.68
C VAL A 410 12.58 29.13 16.19
N VAL A 411 12.10 28.20 15.35
CA VAL A 411 12.94 27.14 14.77
C VAL A 411 14.04 27.73 13.89
N ALA A 412 13.72 28.71 13.04
CA ALA A 412 14.69 29.40 12.20
C ALA A 412 15.76 30.15 13.02
N ALA A 413 15.35 30.87 14.07
CA ALA A 413 16.26 31.62 14.94
C ALA A 413 17.23 30.69 15.68
N THR A 414 16.73 29.55 16.19
CA THR A 414 17.56 28.52 16.84
C THR A 414 18.62 27.94 15.90
N ARG A 415 18.35 27.96 14.59
CA ARG A 415 19.26 27.50 13.54
C ARG A 415 20.15 28.61 12.95
N GLY A 416 20.00 29.86 13.40
CA GLY A 416 20.72 31.00 12.83
C GLY A 416 20.27 31.35 11.41
N LEU A 417 19.08 30.95 10.98
CA LEU A 417 18.55 31.23 9.66
C LEU A 417 17.89 32.61 9.62
N ARG A 418 18.21 33.41 8.59
CA ARG A 418 17.68 34.76 8.39
C ARG A 418 17.39 35.01 6.91
N LEU A 419 16.42 35.89 6.67
CA LEU A 419 16.15 36.39 5.32
C LEU A 419 17.17 37.46 4.96
N HIS A 420 17.63 37.43 3.71
CA HIS A 420 18.56 38.40 3.15
C HIS A 420 17.96 39.01 1.87
N GLY A 421 17.94 40.34 1.81
CA GLY A 421 17.24 41.12 0.79
C GLY A 421 15.73 41.26 1.04
N GLY A 422 15.14 42.34 0.55
CA GLY A 422 13.71 42.59 0.51
C GLY A 422 13.13 42.27 -0.88
N THR A 423 11.89 41.76 -0.91
CA THR A 423 11.14 41.66 -2.17
C THR A 423 10.96 43.07 -2.75
N GLY A 424 11.31 43.25 -4.03
CA GLY A 424 11.26 44.53 -4.73
C GLY A 424 12.61 45.27 -4.79
N ASP A 425 13.60 44.86 -3.99
CA ASP A 425 14.93 45.50 -3.99
C ASP A 425 15.65 45.26 -5.32
N ILE A 426 16.31 46.30 -5.84
CA ILE A 426 17.15 46.22 -7.05
C ILE A 426 18.62 46.11 -6.59
N VAL A 427 19.25 44.98 -6.90
CA VAL A 427 20.61 44.64 -6.46
C VAL A 427 21.48 44.23 -7.63
N GLU A 428 22.80 44.25 -7.44
CA GLU A 428 23.75 43.71 -8.41
C GLU A 428 23.67 42.18 -8.41
N PHE A 429 23.73 41.57 -9.61
CA PHE A 429 23.60 40.12 -9.73
C PHE A 429 24.84 39.39 -9.21
N ASP A 430 24.73 38.78 -8.03
CA ASP A 430 25.69 37.81 -7.52
C ASP A 430 25.20 36.35 -7.75
N PRO A 431 25.89 35.53 -8.57
CA PRO A 431 25.49 34.14 -8.81
C PRO A 431 25.58 33.22 -7.58
N SER A 432 26.26 33.64 -6.51
CA SER A 432 26.32 32.90 -5.25
C SER A 432 25.09 33.12 -4.38
N LEU A 433 24.41 34.26 -4.53
CA LEU A 433 23.24 34.67 -3.76
C LEU A 433 21.93 34.65 -4.56
N HIS A 434 22.01 34.72 -5.88
CA HIS A 434 20.86 34.91 -6.77
C HIS A 434 20.68 33.77 -7.78
N ARG A 435 19.43 33.39 -7.97
CA ARG A 435 18.96 32.49 -9.02
C ARG A 435 17.98 33.23 -9.93
N LEU A 436 18.25 33.23 -11.23
CA LEU A 436 17.34 33.78 -12.22
C LEU A 436 16.12 32.87 -12.38
N GLY A 437 14.93 33.46 -12.57
CA GLY A 437 13.72 32.73 -12.97
C GLY A 437 13.85 32.06 -14.34
N ALA A 438 12.89 31.18 -14.68
CA ALA A 438 12.93 30.29 -15.86
C ALA A 438 13.10 30.99 -17.23
N THR A 439 12.95 32.31 -17.30
CA THR A 439 12.97 33.12 -18.53
C THR A 439 13.97 34.27 -18.50
N GLY A 440 14.84 34.38 -17.48
CA GLY A 440 15.72 35.54 -17.28
C GLY A 440 17.04 35.50 -18.07
N THR A 441 17.35 36.58 -18.79
CA THR A 441 18.70 36.87 -19.33
C THR A 441 19.58 37.50 -18.24
N ARG A 442 20.89 37.20 -18.21
CA ARG A 442 21.81 37.77 -17.20
C ARG A 442 21.99 39.28 -17.43
N THR A 443 21.40 40.10 -16.56
CA THR A 443 21.63 41.56 -16.48
C THR A 443 22.46 41.89 -15.24
N ALA A 444 23.20 43.01 -15.28
CA ALA A 444 24.04 43.44 -14.15
C ALA A 444 23.21 43.82 -12.91
N LYS A 445 21.98 44.31 -13.11
CA LYS A 445 21.02 44.62 -12.05
C LYS A 445 19.79 43.72 -12.18
N VAL A 446 19.31 43.27 -11.03
CA VAL A 446 18.18 42.35 -10.92
C VAL A 446 17.28 42.77 -9.75
N ARG A 447 15.98 42.53 -9.86
CA ARG A 447 15.01 42.76 -8.80
C ARG A 447 14.75 41.48 -8.03
N ILE A 448 14.75 41.55 -6.71
CA ILE A 448 14.44 40.39 -5.84
C ILE A 448 12.93 40.13 -5.86
N VAL A 449 12.52 38.99 -6.40
CA VAL A 449 11.13 38.50 -6.35
C VAL A 449 10.91 37.73 -5.05
N GLN A 450 11.89 36.93 -4.65
CA GLN A 450 11.86 36.15 -3.42
C GLN A 450 13.20 36.30 -2.69
N PRO A 451 13.20 36.66 -1.40
CA PRO A 451 14.44 36.88 -0.65
C PRO A 451 15.24 35.59 -0.47
N ALA A 452 16.55 35.73 -0.24
CA ALA A 452 17.43 34.61 0.05
C ALA A 452 17.26 34.19 1.52
N VAL A 453 17.58 32.93 1.83
CA VAL A 453 17.72 32.44 3.20
C VAL A 453 19.18 32.08 3.45
N ILE A 454 19.78 32.76 4.41
CA ILE A 454 21.17 32.57 4.82
C ILE A 454 21.24 32.04 6.25
N ARG A 455 22.27 31.24 6.53
CA ARG A 455 22.62 30.77 7.87
C ARG A 455 23.81 31.56 8.39
N GLN A 456 23.66 32.18 9.56
CA GLN A 456 24.72 32.88 10.25
C GLN A 456 24.87 32.30 11.66
N VAL A 457 26.02 31.67 11.92
CA VAL A 457 26.35 31.07 13.21
C VAL A 457 27.55 31.84 13.77
N GLY A 458 27.33 32.66 14.79
CA GLY A 458 28.37 33.53 15.38
C GLY A 458 28.89 34.59 14.40
N GLU A 459 30.20 34.85 14.44
CA GLU A 459 30.90 35.81 13.56
C GLU A 459 31.39 35.20 12.23
N GLY A 460 31.02 33.95 11.93
CA GLY A 460 31.41 33.28 10.69
C GLY A 460 30.75 33.86 9.43
N PRO A 461 31.31 33.61 8.23
CA PRO A 461 30.72 34.06 6.98
C PRO A 461 29.34 33.41 6.76
N PRO A 462 28.35 34.17 6.24
CA PRO A 462 27.01 33.65 6.02
C PRO A 462 27.01 32.55 4.96
N VAL A 463 26.30 31.45 5.22
CA VAL A 463 26.12 30.34 4.28
C VAL A 463 24.76 30.43 3.62
N VAL A 464 24.71 30.45 2.29
CA VAL A 464 23.45 30.50 1.54
C VAL A 464 22.77 29.12 1.61
N VAL A 465 21.59 29.07 2.23
CA VAL A 465 20.77 27.86 2.32
C VAL A 465 19.79 27.78 1.15
N GLN A 466 19.24 28.94 0.77
CA GLN A 466 18.36 29.10 -0.39
C GLN A 466 18.70 30.43 -1.07
N PRO A 467 19.10 30.44 -2.35
CA PRO A 467 19.37 31.69 -3.07
C PRO A 467 18.07 32.48 -3.30
N ALA A 468 18.20 33.80 -3.41
CA ALA A 468 17.10 34.69 -3.78
C ALA A 468 16.66 34.41 -5.23
N LEU A 469 15.35 34.43 -5.47
CA LEU A 469 14.82 34.42 -6.82
C LEU A 469 14.78 35.85 -7.33
N VAL A 470 15.41 36.10 -8.47
CA VAL A 470 15.52 37.44 -9.05
C VAL A 470 15.07 37.46 -10.50
N GLU A 471 14.59 38.62 -10.92
CA GLU A 471 14.22 38.91 -12.31
C GLU A 471 15.07 40.05 -12.88
N PRO A 472 15.35 40.06 -14.19
CA PRO A 472 16.03 41.18 -14.83
C PRO A 472 15.20 42.47 -14.69
N THR A 473 15.86 43.58 -14.37
CA THR A 473 15.26 44.93 -14.38
C THR A 473 15.46 45.65 -15.67
#